data_AF-A0A418D0A9-F1
#
_entry.id   AF-A0A418D0A9-F1
#
_cell.length_a   1.000
_cell.length_b   1.000
_cell.length_c   1.000
_cell.angle_alpha   90.00
_cell.angle_beta   90.00
_cell.angle_gamma   90.00
#
_symmetry.space_group_name_H-M   'P 1'
#
loop_
_entity.id
_entity.type
_entity.pdbx_description
1 polymer ?
#
loop_
_entity_poly.entity_id
_entity_poly.type
_entity_poly.pdbx_seq_one_letter_code
_entity_poly.pdbx_strand_id
1 'polypeptide(L)'
;MRVYRWAKRKKLRSAKTMLLFEFGLGIPVERPLIPDVRFNLDISDINAQMSFRFDVRGILELACLLGVPNVVTSGRDRVCGVEALCVLLRRLRYPVTFYDMVATFVRSREQLCRVFNHMVVLLYGQWKDVIYCNQKVVRLRIALYAHAAANKGAPLSYVWSFPEGTKIESCRISATANDVAGMNLQKQIYSGHKRKHCLNFQGLTTPDGLCIHYYGPLEGSGHDVTLLRVSQ
;
A
#
# COMPACT_ATOMS: atom_id res chain seq x y z
N MET A 1 8.17 -30.01 -13.08
CA MET A 1 9.34 -30.85 -12.70
C MET A 1 10.10 -31.54 -13.85
N ARG A 2 9.46 -31.93 -14.96
CA ARG A 2 10.10 -32.69 -16.06
C ARG A 2 11.17 -31.87 -16.84
N VAL A 3 10.88 -30.60 -17.08
CA VAL A 3 11.78 -29.65 -17.78
C VAL A 3 13.07 -29.36 -16.99
N TYR A 4 13.00 -29.24 -15.66
CA TYR A 4 14.17 -29.05 -14.79
C TYR A 4 15.17 -30.20 -14.91
N ARG A 5 14.66 -31.43 -14.76
CA ARG A 5 15.49 -32.64 -14.76
C ARG A 5 16.13 -32.81 -16.13
N TRP A 6 15.43 -32.44 -17.21
CA TRP A 6 15.97 -32.44 -18.57
C TRP A 6 17.06 -31.36 -18.77
N ALA A 7 16.81 -30.13 -18.33
CA ALA A 7 17.78 -29.03 -18.45
C ALA A 7 19.06 -29.28 -17.63
N LYS A 8 18.92 -29.85 -16.42
CA LYS A 8 20.03 -30.28 -15.55
C LYS A 8 20.85 -31.39 -16.20
N ARG A 9 20.21 -32.39 -16.84
CA ARG A 9 20.91 -33.43 -17.63
C ARG A 9 21.67 -32.85 -18.81
N LYS A 10 21.13 -31.81 -19.46
CA LYS A 10 21.74 -31.14 -20.62
C LYS A 10 22.80 -30.09 -20.26
N LYS A 11 23.13 -29.91 -18.96
CA LYS A 11 24.09 -28.91 -18.45
C LYS A 11 23.85 -27.49 -19.00
N LEU A 12 22.58 -27.13 -19.20
CA LEU A 12 22.23 -25.80 -19.71
C LEU A 12 22.63 -24.72 -18.71
N ARG A 13 23.21 -23.62 -19.19
CA ARG A 13 23.50 -22.43 -18.36
C ARG A 13 22.24 -21.99 -17.61
N SER A 14 22.36 -21.58 -16.35
CA SER A 14 21.22 -21.23 -15.49
C SER A 14 20.23 -20.28 -16.15
N ALA A 15 20.71 -19.28 -16.90
CA ALA A 15 19.88 -18.36 -17.67
C ALA A 15 18.99 -19.07 -18.73
N LYS A 16 19.52 -20.04 -19.48
CA LYS A 16 18.75 -20.81 -20.47
C LYS A 16 17.75 -21.75 -19.79
N THR A 17 18.12 -22.31 -18.64
CA THR A 17 17.23 -23.16 -17.84
C THR A 17 16.04 -22.37 -17.30
N MET A 18 16.27 -21.16 -16.76
CA MET A 18 15.19 -20.27 -16.33
C MET A 18 14.25 -19.90 -17.47
N LEU A 19 14.79 -19.56 -18.64
CA LEU A 19 14.00 -19.21 -19.84
C LEU A 19 13.09 -20.35 -20.30
N LEU A 20 13.58 -21.60 -20.24
CA LEU A 20 12.79 -22.79 -20.56
C LEU A 20 11.69 -23.08 -19.54
N PHE A 21 11.89 -22.70 -18.28
CA PHE A 21 10.84 -22.79 -17.27
C PHE A 21 9.78 -21.71 -17.44
N GLU A 22 10.17 -20.48 -17.78
CA GLU A 22 9.21 -19.42 -18.11
C GLU A 22 8.34 -19.85 -19.28
N PHE A 23 8.95 -20.39 -20.33
CA PHE A 23 8.25 -20.85 -21.52
C PHE A 23 7.40 -22.12 -21.25
N GLY A 24 7.89 -23.04 -20.43
CA GLY A 24 7.24 -24.34 -20.19
C GLY A 24 6.22 -24.38 -19.05
N LEU A 25 6.25 -23.41 -18.12
CA LEU A 25 5.34 -23.34 -16.97
C LEU A 25 4.53 -22.04 -16.93
N GLY A 26 4.84 -21.03 -17.75
CA GLY A 26 4.19 -19.72 -17.69
C GLY A 26 4.46 -18.94 -16.40
N ILE A 27 5.36 -19.45 -15.54
CA ILE A 27 5.72 -18.82 -14.26
C ILE A 27 6.92 -17.91 -14.54
N PRO A 28 6.83 -16.59 -14.29
CA PRO A 28 7.98 -15.70 -14.39
C PRO A 28 9.03 -16.15 -13.37
N VAL A 29 10.18 -16.60 -13.86
CA VAL A 29 11.27 -17.07 -13.01
C VAL A 29 12.12 -15.88 -12.59
N GLU A 30 12.19 -15.65 -11.28
CA GLU A 30 12.99 -14.58 -10.69
C GLU A 30 14.45 -14.69 -11.13
N ARG A 31 15.03 -13.54 -11.51
CA ARG A 31 16.43 -13.48 -11.93
C ARG A 31 17.33 -13.83 -10.73
N PRO A 32 18.43 -14.55 -10.95
CA PRO A 32 19.35 -14.87 -9.85
C PRO A 32 19.91 -13.58 -9.24
N LEU A 33 19.79 -13.46 -7.92
CA LEU A 33 20.42 -12.38 -7.14
C LEU A 33 21.90 -12.72 -6.92
N ILE A 34 22.74 -11.68 -6.77
CA ILE A 34 24.15 -11.84 -6.43
C ILE A 34 24.45 -10.91 -5.25
N PRO A 35 24.69 -11.44 -4.04
CA PRO A 35 24.63 -12.87 -3.65
C PRO A 35 23.19 -13.43 -3.71
N ASP A 36 23.03 -14.76 -3.85
CA ASP A 36 21.71 -15.44 -3.94
C ASP A 36 21.07 -15.57 -2.54
N VAL A 37 20.82 -14.41 -1.91
CA VAL A 37 20.10 -14.30 -0.65
C VAL A 37 18.75 -13.67 -0.99
N ARG A 38 17.67 -14.33 -0.54
CA ARG A 38 16.29 -13.92 -0.81
C ARG A 38 15.57 -13.62 0.50
N PHE A 39 14.57 -12.77 0.41
CA PHE A 39 13.62 -12.60 1.50
C PHE A 39 12.97 -13.94 1.85
N ASN A 40 12.92 -14.21 3.15
CA ASN A 40 12.19 -15.34 3.69
C ASN A 40 11.22 -14.84 4.77
N LEU A 41 9.95 -15.21 4.66
CA LEU A 41 8.92 -14.86 5.63
C LEU A 41 8.93 -15.80 6.85
N ASP A 42 9.84 -16.77 6.91
CA ASP A 42 10.08 -17.64 8.06
C ASP A 42 10.72 -16.88 9.23
N ILE A 43 9.92 -16.02 9.86
CA ILE A 43 10.25 -15.23 11.04
C ILE A 43 9.18 -15.49 12.12
N SER A 44 9.50 -15.18 13.38
CA SER A 44 8.50 -15.30 14.45
C SER A 44 7.31 -14.35 14.21
N ASP A 45 6.12 -14.75 14.66
CA ASP A 45 4.92 -13.93 14.53
C ASP A 45 5.06 -12.56 15.20
N ILE A 46 5.80 -12.48 16.31
CA ILE A 46 6.12 -11.22 16.99
C ILE A 46 6.92 -10.30 16.06
N ASN A 47 7.94 -10.83 15.38
CA ASN A 47 8.74 -10.07 14.42
C ASN A 47 7.93 -9.68 13.19
N ALA A 48 7.04 -10.56 12.72
CA ALA A 48 6.13 -10.28 11.61
C ALA A 48 5.16 -9.14 11.96
N GLN A 49 4.50 -9.20 13.11
CA GLN A 49 3.60 -8.14 13.58
C GLN A 49 4.33 -6.81 13.75
N MET A 50 5.53 -6.83 14.34
CA MET A 50 6.34 -5.62 14.47
C MET A 50 6.79 -5.06 13.13
N SER A 51 7.02 -5.91 12.13
CA SER A 51 7.54 -5.50 10.82
C SER A 51 6.46 -5.08 9.84
N PHE A 52 5.31 -5.78 9.85
CA PHE A 52 4.27 -5.73 8.82
C PHE A 52 2.86 -5.46 9.38
N ARG A 53 2.67 -5.43 10.71
CA ARG A 53 1.37 -5.33 11.41
C ARG A 53 0.46 -6.57 11.29
N PHE A 54 0.98 -7.64 10.72
CA PHE A 54 0.32 -8.94 10.59
C PHE A 54 1.29 -10.04 11.02
N ASP A 55 0.76 -11.11 11.60
CA ASP A 55 1.51 -12.35 11.81
C ASP A 55 1.77 -13.06 10.46
N VAL A 56 2.57 -14.13 10.46
CA VAL A 56 2.95 -14.80 9.20
C VAL A 56 1.73 -15.34 8.48
N ARG A 57 0.81 -15.97 9.21
CA ARG A 57 -0.44 -16.50 8.67
C ARG A 57 -1.31 -15.40 8.08
N GLY A 58 -1.47 -14.29 8.78
CA GLY A 58 -2.25 -13.14 8.33
C GLY A 58 -1.70 -12.51 7.05
N ILE A 59 -0.38 -12.46 6.87
CA ILE A 59 0.24 -12.00 5.62
C ILE A 59 -0.12 -12.92 4.45
N LEU A 60 -0.06 -14.24 4.64
CA LEU A 60 -0.40 -15.21 3.59
C LEU A 60 -1.90 -15.18 3.26
N GLU A 61 -2.75 -15.08 4.27
CA GLU A 61 -4.19 -14.92 4.10
C GLU A 61 -4.52 -13.62 3.37
N LEU A 62 -3.88 -12.52 3.75
CA LEU A 62 -4.05 -11.23 3.09
C LEU A 62 -3.61 -11.28 1.61
N ALA A 63 -2.50 -11.96 1.30
CA ALA A 63 -2.07 -12.14 -0.08
C ALA A 63 -3.11 -12.89 -0.93
N CYS A 64 -3.74 -13.92 -0.34
CA CYS A 64 -4.81 -14.68 -0.98
C CYS A 64 -6.07 -13.83 -1.18
N LEU A 65 -6.54 -13.16 -0.13
CA LEU A 65 -7.76 -12.35 -0.16
C LEU A 65 -7.67 -11.15 -1.11
N LEU A 66 -6.49 -10.51 -1.17
CA LEU A 66 -6.23 -9.42 -2.11
C LEU A 66 -6.00 -9.91 -3.54
N GLY A 67 -5.78 -11.22 -3.73
CA GLY A 67 -5.50 -11.82 -5.03
C GLY A 67 -4.14 -11.42 -5.60
N VAL A 68 -3.11 -11.27 -4.74
CA VAL A 68 -1.79 -10.76 -5.14
C VAL A 68 -1.07 -11.79 -6.04
N PRO A 69 -0.79 -11.46 -7.31
CA PRO A 69 -0.04 -12.34 -8.19
C PRO A 69 1.47 -12.21 -7.95
N ASN A 70 2.27 -13.07 -8.58
CA ASN A 70 3.69 -12.79 -8.73
C ASN A 70 3.89 -11.54 -9.59
N VAL A 71 4.76 -10.64 -9.14
CA VAL A 71 4.90 -9.29 -9.69
C VAL A 71 6.00 -9.25 -10.74
N VAL A 72 5.72 -8.57 -11.85
CA VAL A 72 6.72 -8.15 -12.84
C VAL A 72 6.62 -6.64 -13.00
N THR A 73 7.65 -5.91 -12.55
CA THR A 73 7.66 -4.44 -12.62
C THR A 73 8.02 -3.93 -14.02
N SER A 74 7.86 -2.63 -14.25
CA SER A 74 8.33 -1.95 -15.48
C SER A 74 9.85 -2.10 -15.69
N GLY A 75 10.61 -2.18 -14.59
CA GLY A 75 12.05 -2.49 -14.60
C GLY A 75 12.38 -3.96 -14.88
N ARG A 76 11.35 -4.79 -15.15
CA ARG A 76 11.43 -6.25 -15.32
C ARG A 76 12.00 -6.96 -14.08
N ASP A 77 11.81 -6.35 -12.90
CA ASP A 77 12.05 -7.04 -11.64
C ASP A 77 10.93 -8.07 -11.45
N ARG A 78 11.32 -9.28 -11.05
CA ARG A 78 10.39 -10.39 -10.84
C ARG A 78 10.42 -10.73 -9.36
N VAL A 79 9.27 -10.65 -8.70
CA VAL A 79 9.18 -10.80 -7.24
C VAL A 79 7.98 -11.69 -6.90
N CYS A 80 8.15 -12.57 -5.92
CA CYS A 80 7.04 -13.38 -5.42
C CYS A 80 5.92 -12.48 -4.86
N GLY A 81 4.65 -12.84 -5.08
CA GLY A 81 3.52 -12.02 -4.63
C GLY A 81 3.53 -11.73 -3.12
N VAL A 82 3.85 -12.73 -2.30
CA VAL A 82 3.96 -12.58 -0.84
C VAL A 82 5.06 -11.59 -0.47
N GLU A 83 6.21 -11.68 -1.13
CA GLU A 83 7.31 -10.77 -0.87
C GLU A 83 6.99 -9.34 -1.32
N ALA A 84 6.34 -9.17 -2.47
CA ALA A 84 5.88 -7.87 -2.95
C ALA A 84 4.86 -7.24 -1.97
N LEU A 85 3.97 -8.05 -1.40
CA LEU A 85 3.06 -7.63 -0.33
C LEU A 85 3.83 -7.23 0.93
N CYS A 86 4.84 -7.99 1.36
CA CYS A 86 5.69 -7.62 2.50
C CYS A 86 6.43 -6.29 2.26
N VAL A 87 6.92 -6.03 1.05
CA VAL A 87 7.52 -4.74 0.66
C VAL A 87 6.50 -3.61 0.83
N LEU A 88 5.26 -3.81 0.36
CA LEU A 88 4.17 -2.84 0.52
C LEU A 88 3.89 -2.57 2.00
N LEU A 89 3.59 -3.62 2.79
CA LEU A 89 3.24 -3.52 4.20
C LEU A 89 4.35 -2.84 5.02
N ARG A 90 5.60 -3.23 4.78
CA ARG A 90 6.76 -2.64 5.47
C ARG A 90 6.93 -1.16 5.14
N ARG A 91 6.67 -0.75 3.89
CA ARG A 91 6.79 0.65 3.48
C ARG A 91 5.64 1.52 3.96
N LEU A 92 4.43 0.95 4.10
CA LEU A 92 3.26 1.62 4.69
C LEU A 92 3.39 1.78 6.21
N ARG A 93 4.22 0.99 6.87
CA ARG A 93 4.61 1.23 8.27
C ARG A 93 5.49 2.48 8.34
N TYR A 94 4.96 3.57 8.88
CA TYR A 94 5.72 4.80 9.09
C TYR A 94 6.40 4.84 10.47
N PRO A 95 7.60 5.44 10.61
CA PRO A 95 8.53 5.85 9.54
C PRO A 95 9.43 4.69 9.11
N VAL A 96 9.49 4.41 7.80
CA VAL A 96 10.42 3.43 7.20
C VAL A 96 10.88 3.97 5.84
N THR A 97 12.19 4.01 5.62
CA THR A 97 12.78 4.36 4.31
C THR A 97 13.06 3.11 3.48
N PHE A 98 13.27 3.27 2.18
CA PHE A 98 13.73 2.15 1.35
C PHE A 98 15.12 1.66 1.73
N TYR A 99 15.96 2.51 2.34
CA TYR A 99 17.28 2.10 2.82
C TYR A 99 17.16 1.11 3.98
N ASP A 100 16.27 1.37 4.94
CA ASP A 100 16.02 0.51 6.10
C ASP A 100 15.50 -0.89 5.69
N MET A 101 14.94 -0.99 4.49
CA MET A 101 14.37 -2.22 3.93
C MET A 101 15.41 -3.06 3.18
N VAL A 102 16.56 -2.50 2.78
CA VAL A 102 17.56 -3.18 1.95
C VAL A 102 18.06 -4.45 2.62
N ALA A 103 18.36 -4.40 3.93
CA ALA A 103 18.88 -5.56 4.67
C ALA A 103 17.85 -6.70 4.75
N THR A 104 16.56 -6.39 4.89
CA THR A 104 15.50 -7.40 5.01
C THR A 104 15.17 -8.07 3.68
N PHE A 105 15.06 -7.29 2.60
CA PHE A 105 14.62 -7.81 1.30
C PHE A 105 15.78 -8.16 0.37
N VAL A 106 17.01 -7.79 0.71
CA VAL A 106 18.22 -7.99 -0.11
C VAL A 106 18.03 -7.49 -1.53
N ARG A 107 17.38 -6.32 -1.67
CA ARG A 107 17.16 -5.64 -2.93
C ARG A 107 17.61 -4.20 -2.86
N SER A 108 18.02 -3.67 -4.00
CA SER A 108 18.35 -2.25 -4.14
C SER A 108 17.13 -1.36 -3.82
N ARG A 109 17.38 -0.14 -3.36
CA ARG A 109 16.32 0.83 -3.03
C ARG A 109 15.42 1.11 -4.22
N GLU A 110 16.01 1.13 -5.41
CA GLU A 110 15.33 1.38 -6.69
C GLU A 110 14.38 0.24 -7.04
N GLN A 111 14.78 -1.01 -6.80
CA GLN A 111 13.91 -2.18 -6.96
C GLN A 111 12.74 -2.15 -5.97
N LEU A 112 13.02 -1.88 -4.69
CA LEU A 112 11.98 -1.77 -3.66
C LEU A 112 10.96 -0.68 -4.00
N CYS A 113 11.43 0.47 -4.48
CA CYS A 113 10.57 1.55 -4.94
C CYS A 113 9.67 1.13 -6.11
N ARG A 114 10.22 0.44 -7.12
CA ARG A 114 9.42 -0.06 -8.26
C ARG A 114 8.39 -1.10 -7.83
N VAL A 115 8.77 -2.03 -6.96
CA VAL A 115 7.86 -3.06 -6.42
C VAL A 115 6.74 -2.42 -5.60
N PHE A 116 7.08 -1.49 -4.70
CA PHE A 116 6.11 -0.75 -3.90
C PHE A 116 5.09 -0.01 -4.78
N ASN A 117 5.56 0.79 -5.74
CA ASN A 117 4.67 1.55 -6.62
C ASN A 117 3.81 0.64 -7.49
N HIS A 118 4.36 -0.46 -8.00
CA HIS A 118 3.59 -1.46 -8.74
C HIS A 118 2.47 -2.06 -7.90
N MET A 119 2.76 -2.43 -6.65
CA MET A 119 1.78 -2.98 -5.72
C MET A 119 0.68 -1.98 -5.36
N VAL A 120 1.03 -0.69 -5.16
CA VAL A 120 0.05 0.38 -4.93
C VAL A 120 -0.90 0.49 -6.12
N VAL A 121 -0.38 0.54 -7.34
CA VAL A 121 -1.19 0.64 -8.57
C VAL A 121 -2.07 -0.60 -8.75
N LEU A 122 -1.53 -1.79 -8.53
CA LEU A 122 -2.26 -3.05 -8.64
C LEU A 122 -3.43 -3.10 -7.66
N LEU A 123 -3.17 -2.86 -6.37
CA LEU A 123 -4.21 -2.93 -5.36
C LEU A 123 -5.23 -1.81 -5.51
N TYR A 124 -4.80 -0.59 -5.82
CA TYR A 124 -5.73 0.51 -6.05
C TYR A 124 -6.60 0.25 -7.28
N GLY A 125 -6.04 -0.26 -8.38
CA GLY A 125 -6.81 -0.60 -9.59
C GLY A 125 -7.93 -1.61 -9.32
N GLN A 126 -7.70 -2.57 -8.43
CA GLN A 126 -8.68 -3.62 -8.11
C GLN A 126 -9.62 -3.24 -6.95
N TRP A 127 -9.13 -2.51 -5.95
CA TRP A 127 -9.82 -2.31 -4.68
C TRP A 127 -10.19 -0.85 -4.39
N LYS A 128 -9.98 0.09 -5.33
CA LYS A 128 -10.27 1.53 -5.14
C LYS A 128 -11.67 1.81 -4.59
N ASP A 129 -12.69 1.07 -5.03
CA ASP A 129 -14.07 1.33 -4.58
C ASP A 129 -14.25 0.92 -3.12
N VAL A 130 -13.60 -0.18 -2.70
CA VAL A 130 -13.59 -0.65 -1.30
C VAL A 130 -12.74 0.27 -0.42
N ILE A 131 -11.61 0.76 -0.93
CA ILE A 131 -10.73 1.73 -0.24
C ILE A 131 -11.46 3.06 -0.08
N TYR A 132 -12.17 3.50 -1.11
CA TYR A 132 -12.95 4.73 -1.09
C TYR A 132 -14.10 4.62 -0.09
N CYS A 133 -14.88 3.55 -0.16
CA CYS A 133 -15.93 3.25 0.81
C CYS A 133 -16.28 1.77 0.81
N ASN A 134 -16.03 1.08 1.92
CA ASN A 134 -16.45 -0.32 2.05
C ASN A 134 -17.95 -0.41 2.37
N GLN A 135 -18.78 -0.21 1.34
CA GLN A 135 -20.23 -0.21 1.44
C GLN A 135 -20.79 -1.53 2.01
N LYS A 136 -20.13 -2.66 1.75
CA LYS A 136 -20.56 -3.95 2.27
C LYS A 136 -20.49 -3.97 3.80
N VAL A 137 -19.38 -3.52 4.37
CA VAL A 137 -19.21 -3.44 5.84
C VAL A 137 -20.15 -2.39 6.43
N VAL A 138 -20.30 -1.22 5.78
CA VAL A 138 -21.27 -0.20 6.21
C VAL A 138 -22.67 -0.79 6.30
N ARG A 139 -23.19 -1.39 5.22
CA ARG A 139 -24.54 -1.96 5.20
C ARG A 139 -24.76 -3.04 6.28
N LEU A 140 -23.74 -3.85 6.54
CA LEU A 140 -23.82 -4.93 7.53
C LEU A 140 -23.78 -4.42 8.98
N ARG A 141 -23.09 -3.30 9.25
CA ARG A 141 -22.74 -2.89 10.63
C ARG A 141 -23.26 -1.51 11.04
N ILE A 142 -23.81 -0.71 10.13
CA ILE A 142 -24.21 0.69 10.41
C ILE A 142 -25.15 0.83 11.61
N ALA A 143 -26.13 -0.07 11.77
CA ALA A 143 -27.04 -0.06 12.90
C ALA A 143 -26.32 -0.37 14.23
N LEU A 144 -25.39 -1.33 14.21
CA LEU A 144 -24.57 -1.68 15.38
C LEU A 144 -23.67 -0.51 15.77
N TYR A 145 -23.08 0.17 14.78
CA TYR A 145 -22.25 1.35 15.02
C TYR A 145 -23.05 2.51 15.60
N ALA A 146 -24.24 2.78 15.05
CA ALA A 146 -25.14 3.81 15.57
C ALA A 146 -25.54 3.54 17.03
N HIS A 147 -25.89 2.29 17.34
CA HIS A 147 -26.24 1.90 18.70
C HIS A 147 -25.04 2.00 19.66
N ALA A 148 -23.85 1.58 19.23
CA ALA A 148 -22.63 1.70 20.04
C ALA A 148 -22.29 3.16 20.36
N ALA A 149 -22.45 4.08 19.40
CA ALA A 149 -22.24 5.51 19.62
C ALA A 149 -23.29 6.10 20.58
N ALA A 150 -24.58 5.76 20.39
CA ALA A 150 -25.65 6.21 21.26
C ALA A 150 -25.45 5.73 22.72
N ASN A 151 -25.09 4.46 22.92
CA ASN A 151 -24.79 3.89 24.24
C ASN A 151 -23.59 4.55 24.92
N LYS A 152 -22.66 5.13 24.14
CA LYS A 152 -21.54 5.90 24.66
C LYS A 152 -21.92 7.34 25.05
N GLY A 153 -23.14 7.77 24.73
CA GLY A 153 -23.67 9.10 25.03
C GLY A 153 -23.68 10.06 23.84
N ALA A 154 -23.64 9.57 22.61
CA ALA A 154 -23.81 10.45 21.45
C ALA A 154 -25.19 11.14 21.50
N PRO A 155 -25.28 12.45 21.20
CA PRO A 155 -26.53 13.21 21.29
C PRO A 155 -27.56 12.80 20.23
N LEU A 156 -27.13 12.08 19.18
CA LEU A 156 -27.97 11.61 18.10
C LEU A 156 -27.91 10.08 18.04
N SER A 157 -29.06 9.45 17.81
CA SER A 157 -29.19 7.99 17.77
C SER A 157 -28.67 7.33 16.49
N TYR A 158 -28.33 8.11 15.47
CA TYR A 158 -27.97 7.65 14.12
C TYR A 158 -26.51 7.96 13.73
N VAL A 159 -25.68 8.40 14.67
CA VAL A 159 -24.24 8.64 14.42
C VAL A 159 -23.50 7.31 14.36
N TRP A 160 -22.96 6.95 13.20
CA TRP A 160 -22.32 5.64 12.99
C TRP A 160 -20.84 5.70 12.62
N SER A 161 -20.31 6.87 12.29
CA SER A 161 -18.90 7.09 11.96
C SER A 161 -18.45 8.49 12.33
N PHE A 162 -17.15 8.66 12.51
CA PHE A 162 -16.54 9.90 12.95
C PHE A 162 -15.56 10.40 11.88
N PRO A 163 -15.78 11.59 11.30
CA PRO A 163 -14.86 12.14 10.33
C PRO A 163 -13.57 12.61 11.00
N GLU A 164 -12.44 12.29 10.39
CA GLU A 164 -11.12 12.76 10.82
C GLU A 164 -10.35 13.32 9.62
N GLY A 165 -9.92 14.58 9.75
CA GLY A 165 -9.06 15.24 8.78
C GLY A 165 -7.59 14.99 9.11
N THR A 166 -6.83 14.43 8.17
CA THR A 166 -5.40 14.22 8.31
C THR A 166 -4.62 15.05 7.29
N LYS A 167 -3.61 15.77 7.76
CA LYS A 167 -2.68 16.51 6.91
C LYS A 167 -1.39 15.73 6.71
N ILE A 168 -1.18 15.16 5.53
CA ILE A 168 0.05 14.46 5.18
C ILE A 168 1.05 15.48 4.65
N GLU A 169 2.21 15.53 5.29
CA GLU A 169 3.28 16.46 4.92
C GLU A 169 3.89 16.10 3.58
N SER A 170 4.16 17.13 2.79
CA SER A 170 4.88 17.05 1.53
C SER A 170 6.19 17.80 1.65
N CYS A 171 7.17 17.43 0.82
CA CYS A 171 8.30 18.32 0.59
C CYS A 171 7.82 19.67 0.05
N ARG A 172 8.68 20.70 0.19
CA ARG A 172 8.46 22.01 -0.43
C ARG A 172 8.60 21.86 -1.95
N ILE A 173 7.47 21.86 -2.65
CA ILE A 173 7.43 21.80 -4.11
C ILE A 173 7.78 23.17 -4.74
N SER A 174 8.10 23.16 -6.02
CA SER A 174 8.23 24.39 -6.82
C SER A 174 6.93 25.19 -6.77
N ALA A 175 7.05 26.52 -6.76
CA ALA A 175 5.90 27.40 -6.87
C ALA A 175 5.22 27.30 -8.24
N THR A 176 5.97 26.97 -9.29
CA THR A 176 5.50 26.86 -10.67
C THR A 176 5.32 25.40 -11.08
N ALA A 177 4.22 25.11 -11.79
CA ALA A 177 4.12 23.94 -12.67
C ALA A 177 4.56 24.34 -14.08
N ASN A 178 5.22 23.42 -14.78
CA ASN A 178 5.55 23.58 -16.19
C ASN A 178 4.27 24.01 -16.95
N ASP A 179 4.31 25.21 -17.54
CA ASP A 179 3.32 25.78 -18.46
C ASP A 179 1.99 26.33 -17.88
N VAL A 180 1.81 26.42 -16.56
CA VAL A 180 0.63 27.08 -15.96
C VAL A 180 1.00 28.42 -15.34
N ALA A 181 0.84 29.50 -16.12
CA ALA A 181 1.03 30.86 -15.63
C ALA A 181 -0.03 31.22 -14.58
N GLY A 182 0.40 31.77 -13.44
CA GLY A 182 -0.48 32.37 -12.43
C GLY A 182 -0.87 31.49 -11.23
N MET A 183 -0.55 30.19 -11.22
CA MET A 183 -0.77 29.34 -10.04
C MET A 183 0.49 29.16 -9.21
N ASN A 184 0.44 29.54 -7.93
CA ASN A 184 1.49 29.25 -6.96
C ASN A 184 1.14 27.96 -6.19
N LEU A 185 1.62 26.82 -6.69
CA LEU A 185 1.34 25.50 -6.10
C LEU A 185 1.87 25.38 -4.67
N GLN A 186 3.02 26.02 -4.41
CA GLN A 186 3.62 26.04 -3.08
C GLN A 186 2.66 26.68 -2.06
N LYS A 187 2.00 27.79 -2.43
CA LYS A 187 1.02 28.49 -1.59
C LYS A 187 -0.25 27.66 -1.38
N GLN A 188 -0.72 26.95 -2.40
CA GLN A 188 -1.91 26.10 -2.30
C GLN A 188 -1.73 24.96 -1.29
N ILE A 189 -0.58 24.28 -1.29
CA ILE A 189 -0.36 23.18 -0.34
C ILE A 189 0.15 23.66 1.02
N TYR A 190 0.44 24.95 1.20
CA TYR A 190 0.90 25.48 2.48
C TYR A 190 -0.27 25.68 3.45
N SER A 191 -0.27 24.93 4.55
CA SER A 191 -1.21 25.16 5.63
C SER A 191 -0.67 26.22 6.59
N GLY A 192 -1.28 27.40 6.62
CA GLY A 192 -0.93 28.44 7.59
C GLY A 192 -1.13 27.99 9.05
N HIS A 193 -2.18 27.20 9.32
CA HIS A 193 -2.48 26.69 10.65
C HIS A 193 -1.42 25.70 11.17
N LYS A 194 -0.99 24.75 10.32
CA LYS A 194 0.05 23.76 10.69
C LYS A 194 1.48 24.23 10.39
N ARG A 195 1.64 25.39 9.73
CA ARG A 195 2.92 25.97 9.29
C ARG A 195 3.79 25.02 8.48
N LYS A 196 3.17 24.22 7.61
CA LYS A 196 3.86 23.22 6.77
C LYS A 196 3.17 23.00 5.43
N HIS A 197 3.93 22.52 4.45
CA HIS A 197 3.40 22.06 3.17
C HIS A 197 2.77 20.67 3.34
N CYS A 198 1.50 20.53 3.00
CA CYS A 198 0.76 19.29 3.20
C CYS A 198 -0.42 19.16 2.25
N LEU A 199 -0.90 17.94 2.13
CA LEU A 199 -2.17 17.61 1.49
C LEU A 199 -3.15 17.18 2.57
N ASN A 200 -4.41 17.59 2.41
CA ASN A 200 -5.48 17.25 3.33
C ASN A 200 -6.23 16.02 2.83
N PHE A 201 -6.56 15.13 3.76
CA PHE A 201 -7.32 13.92 3.52
C PHE A 201 -8.40 13.76 4.60
N GLN A 202 -9.48 13.08 4.26
CA GLN A 202 -10.54 12.71 5.19
C GLN A 202 -10.62 11.21 5.33
N GLY A 203 -10.72 10.72 6.56
CA GLY A 203 -11.20 9.38 6.86
C GLY A 203 -12.56 9.44 7.56
N LEU A 204 -13.38 8.40 7.43
CA LEU A 204 -14.45 8.12 8.39
C LEU A 204 -14.06 6.89 9.20
N THR A 205 -13.95 7.05 10.53
CA THR A 205 -13.63 5.95 11.43
C THR A 205 -14.90 5.43 12.10
N THR A 206 -15.10 4.12 12.09
CA THR A 206 -16.24 3.45 12.76
C THR A 206 -15.89 3.03 14.19
N PRO A 207 -16.88 2.76 15.06
CA PRO A 207 -16.65 2.36 16.46
C PRO A 207 -15.75 1.14 16.69
N ASP A 208 -15.58 0.26 15.69
CA ASP A 208 -14.66 -0.88 15.73
C ASP A 208 -13.23 -0.53 15.27
N GLY A 209 -12.95 0.75 15.02
CA GLY A 209 -11.63 1.26 14.66
C GLY A 209 -11.29 1.15 13.18
N LEU A 210 -12.20 0.69 12.32
CA LEU A 210 -11.97 0.66 10.87
C LEU A 210 -12.11 2.06 10.27
N CYS A 211 -11.17 2.43 9.39
CA CYS A 211 -11.35 3.56 8.50
C CYS A 211 -12.17 3.09 7.29
N ILE A 212 -13.45 3.44 7.25
CA ILE A 212 -14.44 2.85 6.34
C ILE A 212 -14.59 3.61 5.02
N HIS A 213 -14.21 4.88 5.02
CA HIS A 213 -14.27 5.77 3.88
C HIS A 213 -13.05 6.69 3.86
N TYR A 214 -12.54 6.98 2.67
CA TYR A 214 -11.38 7.84 2.47
C TYR A 214 -11.57 8.83 1.32
N TYR A 215 -11.27 10.10 1.56
CA TYR A 215 -11.38 11.18 0.58
C TYR A 215 -10.13 12.07 0.55
N GLY A 216 -9.79 12.59 -0.63
CA GLY A 216 -8.63 13.43 -0.90
C GLY A 216 -7.75 12.88 -2.03
N PRO A 217 -6.61 13.51 -2.33
CA PRO A 217 -6.03 14.67 -1.66
C PRO A 217 -6.75 15.99 -1.99
N LEU A 218 -6.81 16.91 -1.03
CA LEU A 218 -7.15 18.33 -1.23
C LEU A 218 -5.99 19.24 -0.79
N GLU A 219 -6.04 20.52 -1.19
CA GLU A 219 -5.01 21.51 -0.89
C GLU A 219 -4.84 21.73 0.62
N GLY A 220 -3.61 21.71 1.11
CA GLY A 220 -3.27 21.92 2.52
C GLY A 220 -3.72 23.26 3.10
N SER A 221 -3.85 24.29 2.26
CA SER A 221 -4.38 25.61 2.64
C SER A 221 -5.87 25.58 2.98
N GLY A 222 -6.62 24.58 2.50
CA GLY A 222 -8.04 24.41 2.79
C GLY A 222 -8.33 24.09 4.26
N HIS A 223 -9.50 24.53 4.72
CA HIS A 223 -10.04 24.14 6.03
C HIS A 223 -10.72 22.78 5.93
N ASP A 224 -10.76 22.04 7.04
CA ASP A 224 -11.40 20.71 7.11
C ASP A 224 -12.90 20.75 6.78
N VAL A 225 -13.54 21.92 6.87
CA VAL A 225 -14.96 22.14 6.49
C VAL A 225 -15.12 22.09 4.97
N THR A 226 -14.16 22.63 4.23
CA THR A 226 -14.14 22.52 2.77
C THR A 226 -14.02 21.07 2.36
N LEU A 227 -13.13 20.33 3.02
CA LEU A 227 -12.93 18.89 2.78
C LEU A 227 -14.21 18.09 3.04
N LEU A 228 -14.89 18.34 4.16
CA LEU A 228 -16.20 17.74 4.45
C LEU A 228 -17.26 18.07 3.39
N ARG A 229 -17.30 19.30 2.87
CA ARG A 229 -18.29 19.72 1.88
C ARG A 229 -18.10 19.03 0.52
N VAL A 230 -16.85 18.78 0.12
CA VAL A 230 -16.53 18.17 -1.18
C VAL A 230 -16.55 16.63 -1.10
N SER A 231 -16.41 16.07 0.10
CA SER A 231 -16.47 14.61 0.33
C SER A 231 -17.88 14.04 0.51
N GLN A 232 -18.92 14.90 0.51
CA GLN A 232 -20.32 14.51 0.73
C GLN A 232 -20.94 13.80 -0.47
#